data_AF-G0WAJ0-F1
#
_entry.id   AF-G0WAJ0-F1
#
_cell.length_a   1.000
_cell.length_b   1.000
_cell.length_c   1.000
_cell.angle_alpha   90.00
_cell.angle_beta   90.00
_cell.angle_gamma   90.00
#
_symmetry.space_group_name_H-M   'P 1'
#
loop_
_entity.id
_entity.type
_entity.pdbx_description
1 polymer ?
#
loop_
_entity_poly.entity_id
_entity_poly.type
_entity_poly.pdbx_seq_one_letter_code
_entity_poly.pdbx_strand_id
1 'polypeptide(L)'
;MYGDKTIVTKNAITNSIYSLIRDKTKYLLWTDVKQIINTYNNEKTKDKVKRDILKRLYRRFIRVNVFVSNTKMVKDTYKDYVRYKFIKEDYHLKESIISSLDNPKSIASDSIPSEIETIVKSFEFVIKAISYIPEDSSKGCTYDIARDNTICRQILKNILTIEHEKMKQLIPQSIPWNDEKIRVSTPYLDYRIQFNHLKKVMKYRNNNDKGITTNDDTKKKSEKKKSAITNKLDLQLQAIGEFDKCLIYLNKSLGTRL
;
A
#
# COMPACT_ATOMS: atom_id res chain seq x y z
N MET A 1 -35.94 -6.56 -26.97
CA MET A 1 -34.48 -6.54 -27.20
C MET A 1 -34.00 -5.10 -27.03
N TYR A 2 -33.41 -4.77 -25.88
CA TYR A 2 -32.83 -3.44 -25.66
C TYR A 2 -31.49 -3.37 -26.38
N GLY A 3 -31.38 -2.48 -27.37
CA GLY A 3 -30.12 -2.24 -28.07
C GLY A 3 -29.07 -1.67 -27.13
N ASP A 4 -27.93 -2.36 -27.02
CA ASP A 4 -26.77 -1.90 -26.25
C ASP A 4 -26.26 -0.57 -26.81
N LYS A 5 -26.61 0.52 -26.11
CA LYS A 5 -26.14 1.88 -26.48
C LYS A 5 -24.64 1.95 -26.28
N THR A 6 -23.90 1.91 -27.39
CA THR A 6 -22.46 2.14 -27.40
C THR A 6 -22.19 3.65 -27.45
N ILE A 7 -21.58 4.20 -26.40
CA ILE A 7 -21.19 5.60 -26.31
C ILE A 7 -19.72 5.72 -26.70
N VAL A 8 -19.45 6.44 -27.79
CA VAL A 8 -18.08 6.72 -28.25
C VAL A 8 -17.68 8.11 -27.78
N THR A 9 -16.61 8.20 -27.00
CA THR A 9 -15.98 9.46 -26.61
C THR A 9 -14.62 9.61 -27.31
N LYS A 10 -13.99 10.80 -27.20
CA LYS A 10 -12.65 11.06 -27.75
C LYS A 10 -11.59 10.05 -27.26
N ASN A 11 -11.76 9.50 -26.05
CA ASN A 11 -10.74 8.67 -25.40
C ASN A 11 -11.14 7.20 -25.20
N ALA A 12 -12.43 6.86 -25.33
CA ALA A 12 -12.92 5.51 -25.06
C ALA A 12 -14.18 5.16 -25.87
N ILE A 13 -14.36 3.88 -26.14
CA ILE A 13 -15.59 3.27 -26.66
C ILE A 13 -16.22 2.49 -25.51
N THR A 14 -17.39 2.91 -25.05
CA THR A 14 -18.10 2.28 -23.92
C THR A 14 -19.34 1.57 -24.46
N ASN A 15 -19.46 0.26 -24.24
CA ASN A 15 -20.72 -0.47 -24.39
C ASN A 15 -21.32 -0.75 -23.00
N SER A 16 -22.45 -1.47 -22.94
CA SER A 16 -23.15 -1.78 -21.68
C SER A 16 -22.34 -2.65 -20.70
N ILE A 17 -21.28 -3.31 -21.18
CA ILE A 17 -20.52 -4.33 -20.43
C ILE A 17 -19.05 -3.90 -20.20
N TYR A 18 -18.45 -3.14 -21.12
CA TYR A 18 -17.02 -2.86 -21.21
C TYR A 18 -16.74 -1.45 -21.74
N SER A 19 -15.59 -0.90 -21.36
CA SER A 19 -15.04 0.34 -21.93
C SER A 19 -13.67 0.10 -22.54
N LEU A 20 -13.55 0.19 -23.86
CA LEU A 20 -12.30 0.11 -24.61
C LEU A 20 -11.64 1.49 -24.65
N ILE A 21 -10.44 1.60 -24.08
CA ILE A 21 -9.65 2.82 -24.10
C ILE A 21 -8.82 2.87 -25.39
N ARG A 22 -8.94 3.95 -26.16
CA ARG A 22 -8.24 4.09 -27.46
C ARG A 22 -6.73 4.30 -27.29
N ASP A 23 -6.31 5.00 -26.24
CA ASP A 23 -4.90 5.30 -25.96
C ASP A 23 -4.46 4.71 -24.59
N LYS A 24 -3.94 3.48 -24.64
CA LYS A 24 -3.44 2.75 -23.45
C LYS A 24 -2.09 3.27 -22.94
N THR A 25 -1.35 4.05 -23.75
CA THR A 25 0.04 4.44 -23.45
C THR A 25 0.14 5.34 -22.21
N LYS A 26 -0.94 6.05 -21.87
CA LYS A 26 -1.05 6.92 -20.69
C LYS A 26 -1.18 6.16 -19.37
N TYR A 27 -1.52 4.88 -19.43
CA TYR A 27 -1.80 4.02 -18.30
C TYR A 27 -0.76 2.92 -18.11
N LEU A 28 -0.08 2.46 -19.17
CA LEU A 28 0.94 1.42 -19.09
C LEU A 28 2.35 1.98 -18.87
N LEU A 29 3.31 1.14 -18.48
CA LEU A 29 4.73 1.53 -18.43
C LEU A 29 5.27 1.94 -19.81
N TRP A 30 6.40 2.65 -19.83
CA TRP A 30 7.11 2.91 -21.08
C TRP A 30 7.76 1.61 -21.57
N THR A 31 7.83 1.43 -22.89
CA THR A 31 8.57 0.31 -23.50
C THR A 31 10.05 0.30 -23.06
N ASP A 32 10.62 1.47 -22.80
CA ASP A 32 12.06 1.62 -22.55
C ASP A 32 12.41 1.76 -21.06
N VAL A 33 11.53 1.35 -20.14
CA VAL A 33 11.76 1.47 -18.69
C VAL A 33 13.10 0.86 -18.26
N LYS A 34 13.49 -0.28 -18.83
CA LYS A 34 14.78 -0.94 -18.53
C LYS A 34 15.97 -0.08 -18.93
N GLN A 35 15.90 0.57 -20.10
CA GLN A 35 16.95 1.47 -20.55
C GLN A 35 17.02 2.71 -19.64
N ILE A 36 15.87 3.27 -19.26
CA ILE A 36 15.79 4.42 -18.35
C ILE A 36 16.39 4.09 -16.98
N ILE A 37 16.14 2.89 -16.43
CA ILE A 37 16.72 2.42 -15.17
C ILE A 37 18.24 2.27 -15.29
N ASN A 38 18.72 1.68 -16.39
CA ASN A 38 20.15 1.52 -16.64
C ASN A 38 20.86 2.87 -16.79
N THR A 39 20.27 3.83 -17.50
CA THR A 39 20.77 5.20 -17.62
C THR A 39 20.84 5.88 -16.24
N TYR A 40 19.80 5.74 -15.41
CA TYR A 40 19.80 6.28 -14.04
C TYR A 40 20.94 5.72 -13.18
N ASN A 41 21.24 4.43 -13.30
CA ASN A 41 22.31 3.80 -12.51
C ASN A 41 23.71 4.34 -12.90
N ASN A 42 23.90 4.73 -14.16
CA ASN A 42 25.20 5.10 -14.75
C ASN A 42 25.53 6.60 -14.75
N GLU A 43 24.54 7.49 -14.65
CA GLU A 43 24.78 8.94 -14.78
C GLU A 43 25.26 9.64 -13.49
N LYS A 44 26.09 10.69 -13.63
CA LYS A 44 26.48 11.62 -12.55
C LYS A 44 25.34 12.58 -12.14
N THR A 45 24.31 12.74 -12.97
CA THR A 45 23.15 13.64 -12.78
C THR A 45 21.92 12.93 -12.18
N LYS A 46 22.15 12.06 -11.18
CA LYS A 46 21.13 11.15 -10.63
C LYS A 46 19.85 11.86 -10.17
N ASP A 47 19.94 13.02 -9.54
CA ASP A 47 18.78 13.65 -8.88
C ASP A 47 17.77 14.28 -9.82
N LYS A 48 18.21 14.84 -10.96
CA LYS A 48 17.27 15.43 -11.93
C LYS A 48 16.50 14.33 -12.66
N VAL A 49 17.22 13.33 -13.16
CA VAL A 49 16.66 12.17 -13.86
C VAL A 49 15.72 11.38 -12.95
N LYS A 50 16.13 11.12 -11.69
CA LYS A 50 15.28 10.49 -10.68
C LYS A 50 13.97 11.22 -10.48
N ARG A 51 14.02 12.55 -10.26
CA ARG A 51 12.81 13.36 -10.05
C ARG A 51 11.87 13.31 -11.24
N ASP A 52 12.39 13.33 -12.46
CA ASP A 52 11.56 13.27 -13.66
C ASP A 52 10.92 11.89 -13.84
N ILE A 53 11.64 10.80 -13.58
CA ILE A 53 11.10 9.44 -13.59
C ILE A 53 9.99 9.30 -12.54
N LEU A 54 10.26 9.71 -11.29
CA LEU A 54 9.30 9.64 -10.19
C LEU A 54 8.05 10.47 -10.47
N LYS A 55 8.18 11.69 -11.01
CA LYS A 55 7.02 12.51 -11.41
C LYS A 55 6.18 11.82 -12.46
N ARG A 56 6.80 11.18 -13.45
CA ARG A 56 6.06 10.48 -14.50
C ARG A 56 5.39 9.21 -13.96
N LEU A 57 6.06 8.43 -13.10
CA LEU A 57 5.48 7.27 -12.42
C LEU A 57 4.29 7.68 -11.54
N TYR A 58 4.45 8.70 -10.70
CA TYR A 58 3.36 9.24 -9.87
C TYR A 58 2.13 9.60 -10.70
N ARG A 59 2.31 10.31 -11.83
CA ARG A 59 1.20 10.65 -12.74
C ARG A 59 0.50 9.41 -13.27
N ARG A 60 1.23 8.32 -13.55
CA ARG A 60 0.67 7.06 -14.02
C ARG A 60 -0.14 6.36 -12.91
N PHE A 61 0.39 6.26 -11.69
CA PHE A 61 -0.35 5.77 -10.52
C PHE A 61 -1.67 6.54 -10.35
N ILE A 62 -1.64 7.87 -10.40
CA ILE A 62 -2.87 8.66 -10.26
C ILE A 62 -3.86 8.42 -11.41
N ARG A 63 -3.38 8.22 -12.65
CA ARG A 63 -4.25 7.96 -13.81
C ARG A 63 -4.98 6.62 -13.72
N VAL A 64 -4.35 5.59 -13.19
CA VAL A 64 -4.99 4.26 -13.08
C VAL A 64 -6.07 4.20 -12.01
N ASN A 65 -6.19 5.21 -11.15
CA ASN A 65 -7.20 5.31 -10.09
C ASN A 65 -8.64 5.00 -10.60
N VAL A 66 -8.97 5.42 -11.82
CA VAL A 66 -10.30 5.17 -12.40
C VAL A 66 -10.63 3.69 -12.56
N PHE A 67 -9.63 2.81 -12.64
CA PHE A 67 -9.77 1.36 -12.82
C PHE A 67 -9.62 0.56 -11.52
N VAL A 68 -9.20 1.19 -10.42
CA VAL A 68 -8.92 0.50 -9.15
C VAL A 68 -10.19 -0.09 -8.54
N SER A 69 -11.30 0.65 -8.61
CA SER A 69 -12.60 0.21 -8.11
C SER A 69 -13.70 1.07 -8.73
N ASN A 70 -14.97 0.65 -8.65
CA ASN A 70 -16.11 1.54 -8.95
C ASN A 70 -16.51 2.37 -7.73
N THR A 71 -16.18 1.92 -6.53
CA THR A 71 -16.56 2.57 -5.26
C THR A 71 -15.74 3.83 -5.02
N LYS A 72 -16.41 4.97 -4.83
CA LYS A 72 -15.77 6.28 -4.59
C LYS A 72 -14.79 6.25 -3.41
N MET A 73 -15.20 5.68 -2.29
CA MET A 73 -14.36 5.55 -1.09
C MET A 73 -13.00 4.88 -1.37
N VAL A 74 -12.99 3.81 -2.20
CA VAL A 74 -11.77 3.08 -2.54
C VAL A 74 -10.87 3.91 -3.48
N LYS A 75 -11.45 4.65 -4.43
CA LYS A 75 -10.70 5.56 -5.32
C LYS A 75 -10.05 6.71 -4.56
N ASP A 76 -10.77 7.30 -3.63
CA ASP A 76 -10.27 8.40 -2.80
C ASP A 76 -9.13 7.91 -1.90
N THR A 77 -9.33 6.75 -1.27
CA THR A 77 -8.29 6.12 -0.45
C THR A 77 -7.05 5.76 -1.26
N TYR A 78 -7.21 5.20 -2.47
CA TYR A 78 -6.08 4.90 -3.36
C TYR A 78 -5.28 6.16 -3.74
N LYS A 79 -5.99 7.25 -4.06
CA LYS A 79 -5.35 8.53 -4.40
C LYS A 79 -4.52 9.06 -3.23
N ASP A 80 -5.07 9.03 -2.02
CA ASP A 80 -4.37 9.51 -0.83
C ASP A 80 -3.23 8.58 -0.41
N TYR A 81 -3.41 7.27 -0.61
CA TYR A 81 -2.38 6.27 -0.46
C TYR A 81 -1.16 6.55 -1.35
N VAL A 82 -1.38 6.70 -2.66
CA VAL A 82 -0.31 7.02 -3.63
C VAL A 82 0.38 8.34 -3.27
N ARG A 83 -0.38 9.37 -2.87
CA ARG A 83 0.20 10.65 -2.43
C ARG A 83 1.09 10.49 -1.21
N TYR A 84 0.62 9.76 -0.20
CA TYR A 84 1.41 9.49 0.99
C TYR A 84 2.72 8.77 0.64
N LYS A 85 2.65 7.72 -0.18
CA LYS A 85 3.83 6.93 -0.63
C LYS A 85 4.89 7.79 -1.32
N PHE A 86 4.48 8.67 -2.24
CA PHE A 86 5.42 9.48 -3.01
C PHE A 86 5.92 10.75 -2.29
N ILE A 87 5.16 11.30 -1.35
CA ILE A 87 5.46 12.60 -0.73
C ILE A 87 6.05 12.44 0.67
N LYS A 88 5.58 11.45 1.44
CA LYS A 88 5.78 11.42 2.90
C LYS A 88 6.37 10.12 3.43
N GLU A 89 6.18 8.98 2.76
CA GLU A 89 6.58 7.70 3.34
C GLU A 89 8.09 7.49 3.34
N ASP A 90 8.66 7.37 4.54
CA ASP A 90 9.99 6.81 4.73
C ASP A 90 9.90 5.28 4.86
N TYR A 91 10.12 4.60 3.73
CA TYR A 91 10.05 3.14 3.67
C TYR A 91 11.29 2.46 4.23
N HIS A 92 12.47 3.06 4.10
CA HIS A 92 13.69 2.51 4.68
C HIS A 92 13.59 2.50 6.21
N LEU A 93 12.97 3.53 6.81
CA LEU A 93 12.67 3.52 8.22
C LEU A 93 11.70 2.39 8.60
N LYS A 94 10.61 2.20 7.86
CA LYS A 94 9.67 1.07 8.11
C LYS A 94 10.38 -0.28 8.03
N GLU A 95 11.16 -0.47 6.97
CA GLU A 95 11.87 -1.72 6.71
C GLU A 95 12.92 -1.99 7.77
N SER A 96 13.72 -1.00 8.16
CA SER A 96 14.76 -1.16 9.19
C SER A 96 14.18 -1.55 10.55
N ILE A 97 13.02 -0.99 10.94
CA ILE A 97 12.31 -1.38 12.17
C ILE A 97 11.98 -2.88 12.17
N ILE A 98 11.60 -3.44 11.03
CA ILE A 98 11.27 -4.86 10.90
C ILE A 98 12.51 -5.72 10.67
N SER A 99 13.49 -5.29 9.88
CA SER A 99 14.72 -6.04 9.69
C SER A 99 15.51 -6.16 11.00
N SER A 100 15.50 -5.13 11.84
CA SER A 100 16.06 -5.18 13.21
C SER A 100 15.32 -6.14 14.14
N LEU A 101 14.12 -6.60 13.77
CA LEU A 101 13.30 -7.54 14.55
C LEU A 101 13.79 -8.98 14.44
N ASP A 102 14.09 -9.43 13.22
CA ASP A 102 14.23 -10.86 12.95
C ASP A 102 15.68 -11.35 13.01
N ASN A 103 16.67 -10.49 12.73
CA ASN A 103 18.09 -10.82 12.86
C ASN A 103 18.98 -9.57 12.87
N PRO A 104 19.63 -9.20 14.00
CA PRO A 104 20.59 -8.08 14.03
C PRO A 104 21.90 -8.34 13.25
N LYS A 105 22.09 -9.56 12.69
CA LYS A 105 23.32 -9.98 12.01
C LYS A 105 23.17 -10.35 10.53
N SER A 106 21.97 -10.27 9.95
CA SER A 106 21.77 -10.50 8.51
C SER A 106 21.70 -9.15 7.78
N ILE A 107 22.86 -8.51 7.65
CA ILE A 107 23.12 -7.45 6.66
C ILE A 107 24.02 -8.07 5.59
N ALA A 108 23.68 -9.28 5.13
CA ALA A 108 24.33 -9.89 3.99
C ALA A 108 23.58 -9.43 2.74
N SER A 109 24.06 -8.31 2.22
CA SER A 109 24.14 -7.85 0.82
C SER A 109 23.52 -8.70 -0.32
N ASP A 110 22.27 -9.14 -0.23
CA ASP A 110 21.50 -9.42 -1.44
C ASP A 110 21.13 -8.06 -2.07
N SER A 111 21.44 -7.88 -3.35
CA SER A 111 21.37 -6.61 -4.06
C SER A 111 20.01 -5.93 -3.85
N ILE A 112 19.97 -4.91 -2.97
CA ILE A 112 18.76 -4.12 -2.73
C ILE A 112 18.36 -3.53 -4.08
N PRO A 113 17.18 -3.90 -4.64
CA PRO A 113 16.76 -3.37 -5.92
C PRO A 113 16.69 -1.85 -5.84
N SER A 114 17.06 -1.17 -6.92
CA SER A 114 17.04 0.30 -6.91
C SER A 114 15.64 0.81 -6.55
N GLU A 115 15.55 1.96 -5.86
CA GLU A 115 14.26 2.55 -5.47
C GLU A 115 13.32 2.71 -6.68
N ILE A 116 13.86 3.03 -7.86
CA ILE A 116 13.07 3.15 -9.08
C ILE A 116 12.53 1.78 -9.53
N GLU A 117 13.34 0.74 -9.46
CA GLU A 117 12.93 -0.61 -9.83
C GLU A 117 11.80 -1.12 -8.92
N THR A 118 11.88 -0.89 -7.61
CA THR A 118 10.82 -1.30 -6.69
C THR A 118 9.50 -0.57 -6.95
N ILE A 119 9.55 0.73 -7.28
CA ILE A 119 8.37 1.52 -7.65
C ILE A 119 7.79 1.04 -9.00
N VAL A 120 8.63 0.68 -9.97
CA VAL A 120 8.20 0.11 -11.24
C VAL A 120 7.47 -1.22 -11.00
N LYS A 121 8.04 -2.13 -10.20
CA LYS A 121 7.39 -3.39 -9.82
C LYS A 121 6.07 -3.15 -9.08
N SER A 122 6.01 -2.16 -8.17
CA SER A 122 4.74 -1.76 -7.54
C SER A 122 3.70 -1.31 -8.56
N PHE A 123 4.13 -0.60 -9.60
CA PHE A 123 3.22 -0.15 -10.64
C PHE A 123 2.71 -1.33 -11.48
N GLU A 124 3.59 -2.26 -11.86
CA GLU A 124 3.21 -3.51 -12.55
C GLU A 124 2.21 -4.32 -11.74
N PHE A 125 2.44 -4.44 -10.43
CA PHE A 125 1.48 -5.07 -9.51
C PHE A 125 0.11 -4.39 -9.57
N VAL A 126 0.06 -3.05 -9.53
CA VAL A 126 -1.22 -2.32 -9.63
C VAL A 126 -1.88 -2.56 -10.98
N ILE A 127 -1.12 -2.55 -12.08
CA ILE A 127 -1.66 -2.86 -13.42
C ILE A 127 -2.23 -4.29 -13.45
N LYS A 128 -1.55 -5.26 -12.83
CA LYS A 128 -2.03 -6.64 -12.70
C LYS A 128 -3.34 -6.71 -11.89
N ALA A 129 -3.40 -6.00 -10.76
CA ALA A 129 -4.56 -5.93 -9.88
C ALA A 129 -5.81 -5.31 -10.53
N ILE A 130 -5.65 -4.33 -11.41
CA ILE A 130 -6.77 -3.68 -12.10
C ILE A 130 -7.17 -4.39 -13.39
N SER A 131 -6.26 -5.15 -14.00
CA SER A 131 -6.51 -5.92 -15.23
C SER A 131 -7.54 -7.02 -14.97
N TYR A 132 -8.55 -7.09 -15.83
CA TYR A 132 -9.60 -8.10 -15.73
C TYR A 132 -9.48 -9.07 -16.90
N ILE A 133 -9.38 -10.35 -16.57
CA ILE A 133 -9.44 -11.47 -17.51
C ILE A 133 -10.52 -12.39 -16.93
N PRO A 134 -11.60 -12.71 -17.67
CA PRO A 134 -12.62 -13.59 -17.17
C PRO A 134 -12.05 -15.00 -17.00
N GLU A 135 -12.22 -15.58 -15.81
CA GLU A 135 -11.74 -16.93 -15.47
C GLU A 135 -12.39 -18.02 -16.34
N ASP A 136 -13.53 -17.71 -16.95
CA ASP A 136 -14.33 -18.62 -17.78
C ASP A 136 -13.76 -18.83 -19.19
N SER A 137 -12.80 -18.00 -19.62
CA SER A 137 -12.46 -17.82 -21.04
C SER A 137 -11.50 -18.86 -21.63
N SER A 138 -10.85 -19.73 -20.83
CA SER A 138 -9.96 -20.79 -21.36
C SER A 138 -9.34 -21.66 -20.25
N LYS A 139 -9.39 -22.99 -20.44
CA LYS A 139 -8.51 -23.92 -19.71
C LYS A 139 -7.06 -23.69 -20.20
N GLY A 140 -6.12 -23.39 -19.30
CA GLY A 140 -4.69 -23.21 -19.63
C GLY A 140 -4.05 -21.97 -19.02
N CYS A 141 -2.96 -21.47 -19.62
CA CYS A 141 -2.13 -20.35 -19.14
C CYS A 141 -2.91 -19.05 -18.83
N THR A 142 -4.00 -18.79 -19.55
CA THR A 142 -4.89 -17.63 -19.32
C THR A 142 -5.65 -17.70 -18.00
N TYR A 143 -5.98 -18.91 -17.52
CA TYR A 143 -6.60 -19.11 -16.21
C TYR A 143 -5.64 -18.76 -15.08
N ASP A 144 -4.37 -19.17 -15.18
CA ASP A 144 -3.36 -18.85 -14.17
C ASP A 144 -3.13 -17.33 -14.07
N ILE A 145 -3.09 -16.64 -15.22
CA ILE A 145 -2.99 -15.17 -15.26
C ILE A 145 -4.26 -14.53 -14.67
N ALA A 146 -5.45 -15.05 -14.98
CA ALA A 146 -6.71 -14.53 -14.43
C ALA A 146 -6.74 -14.69 -12.90
N ARG A 147 -6.36 -15.86 -12.39
CA ARG A 147 -6.26 -16.17 -10.97
C ARG A 147 -5.26 -15.26 -10.27
N ASP A 148 -4.08 -15.06 -10.86
CA ASP A 148 -3.09 -14.14 -10.33
C ASP A 148 -3.61 -12.70 -10.26
N ASN A 149 -4.31 -12.23 -11.31
CA ASN A 149 -4.92 -10.90 -11.32
C ASN A 149 -5.96 -10.77 -10.21
N THR A 150 -6.76 -11.81 -9.98
CA THR A 150 -7.72 -11.89 -8.88
C THR A 150 -7.02 -11.78 -7.52
N ILE A 151 -5.90 -12.48 -7.31
CA ILE A 151 -5.10 -12.39 -6.07
C ILE A 151 -4.53 -10.99 -5.89
N CYS A 152 -3.89 -10.41 -6.92
CA CYS A 152 -3.37 -9.04 -6.87
C CYS A 152 -4.47 -8.02 -6.54
N ARG A 153 -5.67 -8.20 -7.11
CA ARG A 153 -6.84 -7.36 -6.84
C ARG A 153 -7.31 -7.46 -5.39
N GLN A 154 -7.34 -8.67 -4.83
CA GLN A 154 -7.70 -8.89 -3.43
C GLN A 154 -6.68 -8.25 -2.49
N ILE A 155 -5.38 -8.46 -2.74
CA ILE A 155 -4.30 -7.84 -1.96
C ILE A 155 -4.41 -6.31 -2.02
N LEU A 156 -4.56 -5.72 -3.21
CA LEU A 156 -4.70 -4.27 -3.35
C LEU A 156 -5.91 -3.73 -2.59
N LYS A 157 -7.07 -4.41 -2.66
CA LYS A 157 -8.26 -4.03 -1.91
C LYS A 157 -8.05 -4.11 -0.40
N ASN A 158 -7.37 -5.14 0.09
CA ASN A 158 -7.06 -5.29 1.52
C ASN A 158 -6.16 -4.15 2.00
N ILE A 159 -5.10 -3.82 1.25
CA ILE A 159 -4.23 -2.67 1.53
C ILE A 159 -5.06 -1.40 1.63
N LEU A 160 -5.88 -1.10 0.62
CA LEU A 160 -6.71 0.10 0.59
C LEU A 160 -7.75 0.14 1.72
N THR A 161 -8.28 -1.01 2.12
CA THR A 161 -9.26 -1.10 3.21
C THR A 161 -8.60 -0.78 4.55
N ILE A 162 -7.43 -1.36 4.83
CA ILE A 162 -6.66 -1.06 6.05
C ILE A 162 -6.22 0.41 6.06
N GLU A 163 -5.81 0.95 4.92
CA GLU A 163 -5.43 2.35 4.79
C GLU A 163 -6.61 3.29 5.03
N HIS A 164 -7.81 2.93 4.56
CA HIS A 164 -9.04 3.65 4.85
C HIS A 164 -9.34 3.65 6.36
N GLU A 165 -9.25 2.49 7.00
CA GLU A 165 -9.48 2.36 8.45
C GLU A 165 -8.44 3.13 9.27
N LYS A 166 -7.16 3.12 8.86
CA LYS A 166 -6.14 4.01 9.42
C LYS A 166 -6.59 5.46 9.29
N MET A 167 -6.94 5.93 8.09
CA MET A 167 -7.37 7.33 7.87
C MET A 167 -8.57 7.74 8.73
N LYS A 168 -9.55 6.84 8.91
CA LYS A 168 -10.71 7.06 9.78
C LYS A 168 -10.32 7.23 11.25
N GLN A 169 -9.28 6.53 11.71
CA GLN A 169 -8.74 6.68 13.06
C GLN A 169 -7.83 7.90 13.22
N LEU A 170 -7.22 8.37 12.13
CA LEU A 170 -6.31 9.53 12.11
C LEU A 170 -7.04 10.88 12.16
N ILE A 171 -8.35 10.92 11.87
CA ILE A 171 -9.13 12.15 11.73
C ILE A 171 -10.34 12.07 12.67
N PRO A 172 -10.41 12.86 13.77
CA PRO A 172 -11.69 13.18 14.37
C PRO A 172 -12.55 13.82 13.28
N GLN A 173 -13.75 13.30 13.02
CA GLN A 173 -14.62 13.63 11.88
C GLN A 173 -15.02 15.12 11.72
N SER A 174 -14.45 16.04 12.49
CA SER A 174 -14.81 17.45 12.56
C SER A 174 -13.70 18.43 12.15
N ILE A 175 -12.52 18.00 11.69
CA ILE A 175 -11.37 18.92 11.58
C ILE A 175 -10.75 18.99 10.17
N PRO A 176 -10.60 20.20 9.57
CA PRO A 176 -10.05 20.39 8.22
C PRO A 176 -8.60 19.93 8.06
N TRP A 177 -8.29 19.39 6.88
CA TRP A 177 -6.98 18.83 6.48
C TRP A 177 -5.77 19.80 6.56
N ASN A 178 -6.03 21.12 6.68
CA ASN A 178 -5.01 22.17 6.55
C ASN A 178 -4.41 22.66 7.88
N ASP A 179 -4.85 22.14 9.04
CA ASP A 179 -4.36 22.63 10.32
C ASP A 179 -3.07 21.90 10.75
N GLU A 180 -1.98 22.66 10.82
CA GLU A 180 -0.63 22.18 11.10
C GLU A 180 -0.49 21.59 12.52
N LYS A 181 -1.36 22.02 13.45
CA LYS A 181 -1.42 21.51 14.83
C LYS A 181 -1.92 20.05 14.93
N ILE A 182 -2.65 19.55 13.93
CA ILE A 182 -3.19 18.17 13.90
C ILE A 182 -2.12 17.14 13.49
N ARG A 183 -1.04 17.58 12.83
CA ARG A 183 0.12 16.72 12.53
C ARG A 183 0.83 16.23 13.80
N VAL A 184 0.54 16.87 14.94
CA VAL A 184 1.00 16.49 16.28
C VAL A 184 0.04 15.50 16.97
N SER A 185 -1.09 15.14 16.35
CA SER A 185 -1.97 14.09 16.89
C SER A 185 -1.21 12.76 16.95
N THR A 186 -1.25 12.13 18.13
CA THR A 186 -0.53 10.90 18.43
C THR A 186 -0.75 9.78 17.40
N PRO A 187 -1.94 9.57 16.81
CA PRO A 187 -2.14 8.47 15.86
C PRO A 187 -1.45 8.72 14.51
N TYR A 188 -1.44 9.96 13.99
CA TYR A 188 -0.80 10.25 12.68
C TYR A 188 0.70 10.10 12.77
N LEU A 189 1.28 10.63 13.84
CA LEU A 189 2.69 10.44 14.14
C LEU A 189 3.02 8.94 14.29
N ASP A 190 2.19 8.19 15.03
CA ASP A 190 2.39 6.76 15.30
C ASP A 190 2.25 5.88 14.05
N TYR A 191 1.32 6.16 13.14
CA TYR A 191 1.05 5.33 11.96
C TYR A 191 1.84 5.75 10.72
N ARG A 192 2.10 7.05 10.53
CA ARG A 192 2.57 7.59 9.24
C ARG A 192 4.00 8.14 9.25
N ILE A 193 4.55 8.45 10.43
CA ILE A 193 5.87 9.09 10.55
C ILE A 193 6.84 8.19 11.32
N GLN A 194 6.51 7.84 12.57
CA GLN A 194 7.44 7.16 13.48
C GLN A 194 7.26 5.64 13.53
N PHE A 195 6.13 5.14 13.01
CA PHE A 195 5.78 3.72 12.99
C PHE A 195 5.83 3.07 14.38
N ASN A 196 5.42 3.81 15.42
CA ASN A 196 5.46 3.34 16.82
C ASN A 196 4.56 2.12 17.05
N HIS A 197 3.49 1.97 16.26
CA HIS A 197 2.65 0.77 16.28
C HIS A 197 3.43 -0.51 15.92
N LEU A 198 4.36 -0.46 14.96
CA LEU A 198 5.27 -1.59 14.65
C LEU A 198 6.19 -1.90 15.82
N LYS A 199 6.72 -0.87 16.50
CA LYS A 199 7.56 -1.04 17.70
C LYS A 199 6.78 -1.65 18.87
N LYS A 200 5.50 -1.29 19.02
CA LYS A 200 4.60 -1.82 20.07
C LYS A 200 4.31 -3.30 19.86
N VAL A 201 4.04 -3.74 18.63
CA VAL A 201 3.89 -5.17 18.29
C VAL A 201 5.08 -6.00 18.78
N MET A 202 6.31 -5.47 18.67
CA MET A 202 7.51 -6.15 19.18
C MET A 202 7.48 -6.35 20.70
N LYS A 203 7.07 -5.32 21.46
CA LYS A 203 7.02 -5.38 22.93
C LYS A 203 6.02 -6.41 23.42
N TYR A 204 4.85 -6.49 22.79
CA TYR A 204 3.84 -7.48 23.15
C TYR A 204 4.31 -8.92 22.87
N ARG A 205 4.96 -9.17 21.73
CA ARG A 205 5.49 -10.50 21.41
C ARG A 205 6.62 -10.92 22.35
N ASN A 206 7.60 -10.04 22.60
CA ASN A 206 8.71 -10.33 23.50
C ASN A 206 8.27 -10.54 24.95
N ASN A 207 7.18 -9.89 25.38
CA ASN A 207 6.60 -10.10 26.71
C ASN A 207 5.79 -11.40 26.79
N ASN A 208 5.09 -11.79 25.72
CA ASN A 208 4.39 -13.08 25.65
C ASN A 208 5.36 -14.27 25.56
N ASP A 209 6.47 -14.12 24.83
CA ASP A 209 7.54 -15.13 24.74
C ASP A 209 8.36 -15.25 26.05
N LYS A 210 8.30 -14.23 26.92
CA LYS A 210 8.92 -14.22 28.26
C LYS A 210 7.94 -14.46 29.41
N GLY A 211 6.68 -14.77 29.12
CA GLY A 211 5.57 -14.67 30.06
C GLY A 211 4.70 -15.92 30.21
N ILE A 212 5.32 -17.09 30.41
CA ILE A 212 4.73 -18.11 31.30
C ILE A 212 5.56 -18.06 32.58
N THR A 213 5.23 -17.14 33.48
CA THR A 213 5.44 -17.30 34.93
C THR A 213 4.77 -16.16 35.69
N THR A 214 4.07 -16.60 36.74
CA THR A 214 3.54 -15.87 37.90
C THR A 214 2.33 -14.96 37.73
N ASN A 215 1.21 -15.54 38.16
CA ASN A 215 0.08 -14.96 38.87
C ASN A 215 0.38 -13.61 39.55
N ASP A 216 -0.53 -12.65 39.40
CA ASP A 216 -1.11 -12.03 40.59
C ASP A 216 -2.45 -11.34 40.26
N ASP A 217 -3.51 -11.94 40.80
CA ASP A 217 -4.80 -11.30 40.95
C ASP A 217 -4.70 -10.24 42.05
N THR A 218 -5.09 -9.01 41.75
CA THR A 218 -5.99 -8.15 42.56
C THR A 218 -5.73 -6.66 42.29
N LYS A 219 -6.66 -5.99 41.60
CA LYS A 219 -7.35 -4.77 42.11
C LYS A 219 -8.24 -4.08 41.07
N LYS A 220 -9.48 -3.85 41.53
CA LYS A 220 -10.29 -2.61 41.40
C LYS A 220 -11.10 -2.36 40.12
N LYS A 221 -12.38 -2.74 40.26
CA LYS A 221 -13.58 -2.54 39.43
C LYS A 221 -13.90 -1.10 38.96
N SER A 222 -13.08 -0.07 39.22
CA SER A 222 -13.29 1.30 38.70
C SER A 222 -12.48 1.62 37.43
N GLU A 223 -11.54 0.77 37.03
CA GLU A 223 -10.75 0.91 35.80
C GLU A 223 -11.42 0.30 34.57
N LYS A 224 -12.49 -0.48 34.72
CA LYS A 224 -13.06 -1.35 33.66
C LYS A 224 -13.51 -0.63 32.37
N LYS A 225 -13.88 0.66 32.41
CA LYS A 225 -14.25 1.42 31.20
C LYS A 225 -13.07 2.12 30.53
N LYS A 226 -12.08 2.61 31.29
CA LYS A 226 -10.83 3.16 30.72
C LYS A 226 -9.92 2.04 30.22
N SER A 227 -9.81 0.94 30.95
CA SER A 227 -9.03 -0.24 30.56
C SER A 227 -9.60 -0.96 29.34
N ALA A 228 -10.92 -1.01 29.17
CA ALA A 228 -11.54 -1.59 27.97
C ALA A 228 -11.30 -0.76 26.70
N ILE A 229 -11.24 0.58 26.81
CA ILE A 229 -10.98 1.47 25.68
C ILE A 229 -9.50 1.44 25.30
N THR A 230 -8.57 1.44 26.27
CA THR A 230 -7.14 1.20 26.00
C THR A 230 -6.92 -0.17 25.41
N ASN A 231 -7.54 -1.23 25.95
CA ASN A 231 -7.43 -2.58 25.39
C ASN A 231 -7.93 -2.67 23.94
N LYS A 232 -9.04 -2.00 23.60
CA LYS A 232 -9.57 -2.00 22.22
C LYS A 232 -8.64 -1.25 21.26
N LEU A 233 -8.12 -0.09 21.65
CA LEU A 233 -7.20 0.69 20.82
C LEU A 233 -5.87 -0.06 20.63
N ASP A 234 -5.38 -0.72 21.69
CA ASP A 234 -4.15 -1.51 21.65
C ASP A 234 -4.31 -2.76 20.77
N LEU A 235 -5.45 -3.46 20.86
CA LEU A 235 -5.77 -4.58 19.95
C LEU A 235 -5.84 -4.14 18.49
N GLN A 236 -6.43 -2.98 18.21
CA GLN A 236 -6.49 -2.43 16.85
C GLN A 236 -5.10 -2.00 16.34
N LEU A 237 -4.29 -1.36 17.18
CA LEU A 237 -2.91 -1.03 16.89
C LEU A 237 -2.07 -2.28 16.59
N GLN A 238 -2.29 -3.35 17.34
CA GLN A 238 -1.63 -4.64 17.13
C GLN A 238 -2.02 -5.25 15.78
N ALA A 239 -3.32 -5.31 15.47
CA ALA A 239 -3.80 -5.86 14.20
C ALA A 239 -3.26 -5.06 12.99
N ILE A 240 -3.22 -3.73 13.10
CA ILE A 240 -2.62 -2.87 12.07
C ILE A 240 -1.11 -3.10 11.95
N GLY A 241 -0.40 -3.24 13.08
CA GLY A 241 1.03 -3.50 13.07
C GLY A 241 1.41 -4.86 12.49
N GLU A 242 0.64 -5.92 12.78
CA GLU A 242 0.83 -7.23 12.16
C GLU A 242 0.55 -7.18 10.64
N PHE A 243 -0.49 -6.46 10.22
CA PHE A 243 -0.76 -6.25 8.80
C PHE A 243 0.39 -5.53 8.10
N ASP A 244 0.88 -4.43 8.66
CA ASP A 244 1.99 -3.66 8.07
C ASP A 244 3.29 -4.47 8.05
N LYS A 245 3.50 -5.35 9.02
CA LYS A 245 4.60 -6.32 9.03
C LYS A 245 4.49 -7.31 7.87
N CYS A 246 3.33 -7.94 7.70
CA CYS A 246 3.05 -8.83 6.58
C CYS A 246 3.23 -8.13 5.23
N LEU A 247 2.78 -6.87 5.12
CA LEU A 247 2.94 -6.07 3.91
C LEU A 247 4.42 -5.82 3.58
N ILE A 248 5.27 -5.60 4.59
CA ILE A 248 6.71 -5.39 4.37
C ILE A 248 7.39 -6.68 3.92
N TYR A 249 7.03 -7.85 4.46
CA TYR A 249 7.55 -9.11 3.93
C TYR A 249 7.06 -9.40 2.51
N LEU A 250 5.77 -9.14 2.24
CA LEU A 250 5.23 -9.26 0.89
C LEU A 250 6.02 -8.39 -0.09
N ASN A 251 6.30 -7.15 0.31
CA ASN A 251 7.09 -6.22 -0.49
C ASN A 251 8.52 -6.72 -0.73
N LYS A 252 9.19 -7.28 0.29
CA LYS A 252 10.50 -7.91 0.12
C LYS A 252 10.45 -9.07 -0.86
N SER A 253 9.48 -9.98 -0.71
CA SER A 253 9.32 -11.15 -1.59
C SER A 253 9.01 -10.79 -3.03
N LEU A 254 8.23 -9.73 -3.26
CA LEU A 254 7.87 -9.27 -4.60
C LEU A 254 8.84 -8.24 -5.19
N GLY A 255 9.80 -7.75 -4.40
CA GLY A 255 10.64 -6.61 -4.77
C GLY A 255 9.83 -5.32 -5.03
N THR A 256 8.68 -5.19 -4.38
CA THR A 256 7.77 -4.04 -4.51
C THR A 256 7.90 -3.09 -3.32
N ARG A 257 7.31 -1.91 -3.47
CA ARG A 257 7.04 -0.95 -2.40
C ARG A 257 5.56 -0.59 -2.45
N LEU A 258 4.71 -1.60 -2.23
CA LEU A 258 3.25 -1.44 -2.24
C LEU A 258 2.85 -0.50 -1.15
#